data_AF-A0A929CAI1-F1
#
_entry.id   AF-A0A929CAI1-F1
#
_cell.length_a   1.000
_cell.length_b   1.000
_cell.length_c   1.000
_cell.angle_alpha   90.00
_cell.angle_beta   90.00
_cell.angle_gamma   90.00
#
_symmetry.space_group_name_H-M   'P 1'
#
loop_
_entity.id
_entity.type
_entity.pdbx_description
1 polymer ?
#
loop_
_entity_poly.entity_id
_entity_poly.type
_entity_poly.pdbx_seq_one_letter_code
_entity_poly.pdbx_strand_id
1 'polypeptide(L)'
;GMPPQDHFNTGQKMWWFLVLITGPVFVATGFIMWFLKATAPAALLQWCVVIHDLAFIVAGVMLFVHIYLAVIHPMMRPLRVGGWNAIVHGTVSVEYAKEHHGKWYDRVSKGTQESPSAEK
;
A
#
# COMPACT_ATOMS: atom_id res chain seq x y z
N GLY A 1 -7.85 -4.94 21.45
CA GLY A 1 -6.72 -5.36 20.59
C GLY A 1 -7.25 -5.69 19.21
N MET A 2 -6.43 -5.50 18.17
CA MET A 2 -6.76 -5.92 16.81
C MET A 2 -6.84 -7.46 16.75
N PRO A 3 -7.75 -8.07 15.97
CA PRO A 3 -7.74 -9.51 15.75
C PRO A 3 -6.37 -9.95 15.19
N PRO A 4 -5.84 -11.12 15.54
CA PRO A 4 -4.52 -11.56 15.09
C PRO A 4 -4.38 -11.49 13.56
N GLN A 5 -3.45 -10.65 13.08
CA GLN A 5 -3.18 -10.46 11.65
C GLN A 5 -1.94 -11.24 11.22
N ASP A 6 -1.85 -11.50 9.92
CA ASP A 6 -0.64 -11.98 9.24
C ASP A 6 0.38 -10.83 9.05
N HIS A 7 1.47 -11.11 8.31
CA HIS A 7 2.54 -10.14 8.06
C HIS A 7 2.00 -8.81 7.48
N PHE A 8 1.04 -8.89 6.56
CA PHE A 8 0.30 -7.75 6.07
C PHE A 8 -1.15 -7.79 6.54
N ASN A 9 -1.62 -6.71 7.16
CA ASN A 9 -3.02 -6.56 7.54
C ASN A 9 -3.90 -6.28 6.29
N THR A 10 -5.22 -6.41 6.43
CA THR A 10 -6.16 -6.21 5.31
C THR A 10 -6.07 -4.82 4.67
N GLY A 11 -5.83 -3.76 5.47
CA GLY A 11 -5.68 -2.40 4.96
C GLY A 11 -4.41 -2.22 4.12
N GLN A 12 -3.30 -2.82 4.55
CA GLN A 12 -2.05 -2.85 3.79
C GLN A 12 -2.21 -3.66 2.49
N LYS A 13 -2.90 -4.80 2.52
CA LYS A 13 -3.21 -5.58 1.31
C LYS A 13 -4.07 -4.78 0.32
N MET A 14 -5.09 -4.07 0.82
CA MET A 14 -5.93 -3.19 0.00
C MET A 14 -5.12 -2.07 -0.64
N TRP A 15 -4.24 -1.41 0.12
CA TRP A 15 -3.34 -0.38 -0.39
C TRP A 15 -2.44 -0.92 -1.51
N TRP A 16 -1.80 -2.07 -1.29
CA TRP A 16 -0.97 -2.72 -2.30
C TRP A 16 -1.75 -3.04 -3.58
N PHE A 17 -2.95 -3.63 -3.44
CA PHE A 17 -3.79 -3.99 -4.58
C PHE A 17 -4.23 -2.75 -5.38
N LEU A 18 -4.62 -1.67 -4.69
CA LEU A 18 -5.00 -0.43 -5.35
C LEU A 18 -3.84 0.16 -6.13
N VAL A 19 -2.66 0.31 -5.50
CA VAL A 19 -1.47 0.86 -6.18
C VAL A 19 -1.07 0.01 -7.38
N LEU A 20 -1.17 -1.31 -7.30
CA LEU A 20 -0.85 -2.23 -8.39
C LEU A 20 -1.74 -2.00 -9.63
N ILE A 21 -3.00 -1.60 -9.43
CA ILE A 21 -3.94 -1.35 -10.53
C ILE A 21 -3.87 0.11 -10.98
N THR A 22 -3.98 1.06 -10.06
CA THR A 22 -4.04 2.48 -10.39
C THR A 22 -2.70 3.00 -10.91
N GLY A 23 -1.57 2.46 -10.45
CA GLY A 23 -0.23 2.87 -10.88
C GLY A 23 -0.02 2.74 -12.40
N PRO A 24 -0.18 1.52 -12.98
CA PRO A 24 -0.08 1.34 -14.43
C PRO A 24 -1.08 2.19 -15.22
N VAL A 25 -2.33 2.31 -14.75
CA VAL A 25 -3.35 3.16 -15.39
C VAL A 25 -2.91 4.62 -15.41
N PHE A 26 -2.39 5.12 -14.28
CA PHE A 26 -1.92 6.49 -14.12
C PHE A 26 -0.73 6.79 -15.03
N VAL A 27 0.25 5.87 -15.09
CA VAL A 27 1.42 5.98 -15.97
C VAL A 27 1.01 5.94 -17.44
N ALA A 28 0.17 4.99 -17.85
CA ALA A 28 -0.24 4.83 -19.24
C ALA A 28 -1.02 6.05 -19.75
N THR A 29 -2.02 6.49 -18.98
CA THR A 29 -2.82 7.68 -19.34
C THR A 29 -1.97 8.96 -19.34
N GLY A 30 -1.11 9.15 -18.33
CA GLY A 30 -0.18 10.28 -18.27
C GLY A 30 0.80 10.30 -19.45
N PHE A 31 1.33 9.14 -19.83
CA PHE A 31 2.22 9.00 -20.98
C PHE A 31 1.52 9.39 -22.30
N ILE A 32 0.30 8.91 -22.54
CA ILE A 32 -0.48 9.26 -23.73
C ILE A 32 -0.75 10.77 -23.78
N MET A 33 -1.18 11.35 -22.67
CA MET A 33 -1.50 12.79 -22.61
C MET A 33 -0.27 13.67 -22.82
N TRP A 34 0.89 13.26 -22.31
CA TRP A 34 2.11 14.07 -22.41
C TRP A 34 2.76 13.94 -23.79
N PHE A 35 3.00 12.71 -24.24
CA PHE A 35 3.84 12.46 -25.42
C PHE A 35 3.05 12.32 -26.72
N LEU A 36 1.78 11.92 -26.68
CA LEU A 36 0.96 11.68 -27.87
C LEU A 36 -0.05 12.79 -28.15
N LYS A 37 0.02 13.93 -27.45
CA LYS A 37 -0.93 15.04 -27.61
C LYS A 37 -1.10 15.53 -29.06
N ALA A 38 -0.02 15.53 -29.85
CA ALA A 38 -0.04 16.04 -31.22
C ALA A 38 -0.56 15.02 -32.26
N THR A 39 -0.55 13.71 -31.93
CA THR A 39 -0.84 12.63 -32.88
C THR A 39 -2.06 11.79 -32.49
N ALA A 40 -2.45 11.81 -31.20
CA ALA A 40 -3.58 11.06 -30.70
C ALA A 40 -4.93 11.72 -31.09
N PRO A 41 -5.97 10.92 -31.35
CA PRO A 41 -7.33 11.44 -31.55
C PRO A 41 -7.83 12.21 -30.32
N ALA A 42 -8.58 13.29 -30.53
CA ALA A 42 -9.14 14.10 -29.44
C ALA A 42 -10.00 13.27 -28.46
N ALA A 43 -10.79 12.32 -28.97
CA ALA A 43 -11.60 11.43 -28.15
C ALA A 43 -10.75 10.54 -27.21
N LEU A 44 -9.59 10.05 -27.69
CA LEU A 44 -8.68 9.27 -26.85
C LEU A 44 -8.11 10.11 -25.72
N LEU A 45 -7.68 11.35 -26.03
CA LEU A 45 -7.16 12.27 -25.02
C LEU A 45 -8.21 12.63 -23.96
N GLN A 46 -9.47 12.84 -24.35
CA GLN A 46 -10.56 13.09 -23.42
C GLN A 46 -10.78 11.92 -22.44
N TRP A 47 -10.80 10.69 -22.95
CA TRP A 47 -10.90 9.51 -22.10
C TRP A 47 -9.67 9.34 -21.20
N CYS A 48 -8.47 9.62 -21.71
CA CYS A 48 -7.25 9.57 -20.90
C CYS A 48 -7.32 10.54 -19.72
N VAL A 49 -7.79 11.77 -19.91
CA VAL A 49 -7.98 12.74 -18.82
C VAL A 49 -8.94 12.20 -17.77
N VAL A 50 -10.13 11.74 -18.17
CA VAL A 50 -11.14 11.23 -17.23
C VAL A 50 -10.61 10.03 -16.43
N ILE A 51 -9.97 9.07 -17.11
CA ILE A 51 -9.42 7.88 -16.45
C ILE A 51 -8.25 8.24 -15.53
N HIS A 52 -7.39 9.17 -15.96
CA HIS A 52 -6.25 9.64 -15.15
C HIS A 52 -6.72 10.32 -13.87
N ASP A 53 -7.72 11.19 -13.98
CA ASP A 53 -8.31 11.90 -12.83
C ASP A 53 -9.01 10.92 -11.88
N LEU A 54 -9.72 9.92 -12.41
CA LEU A 54 -10.35 8.90 -11.58
C LEU A 54 -9.31 8.07 -10.82
N ALA A 55 -8.24 7.67 -11.50
CA ALA A 55 -7.12 6.95 -10.89
C ALA A 55 -6.42 7.81 -9.83
N PHE A 56 -6.23 9.11 -10.10
CA PHE A 56 -5.69 10.08 -9.14
C PHE A 56 -6.53 10.18 -7.88
N ILE A 57 -7.86 10.34 -8.03
CA ILE A 57 -8.77 10.52 -6.89
C ILE A 57 -8.80 9.26 -6.03
N VAL A 58 -8.97 8.08 -6.65
CA VAL A 58 -9.03 6.80 -5.93
C VAL A 58 -7.72 6.52 -5.19
N ALA A 59 -6.58 6.61 -5.89
CA ALA A 59 -5.27 6.37 -5.28
C ALA A 59 -4.93 7.45 -4.25
N GLY A 60 -5.26 8.71 -4.53
CA GLY A 60 -4.98 9.87 -3.68
C GLY A 60 -5.71 9.80 -2.35
N VAL A 61 -7.02 9.52 -2.35
CA VAL A 61 -7.80 9.34 -1.11
C VAL A 61 -7.19 8.24 -0.24
N MET A 62 -6.88 7.09 -0.85
CA MET A 62 -6.28 5.97 -0.12
C MET A 62 -4.84 6.23 0.32
N LEU A 63 -4.08 7.05 -0.41
CA LEU A 63 -2.75 7.51 -0.01
C LEU A 63 -2.83 8.35 1.27
N PHE A 64 -3.79 9.26 1.36
CA PHE A 64 -3.98 10.06 2.58
C PHE A 64 -4.34 9.18 3.78
N VAL A 65 -5.22 8.20 3.59
CA VAL A 65 -5.54 7.20 4.62
C VAL A 65 -4.28 6.42 5.01
N HIS A 66 -3.50 5.97 4.03
CA HIS A 66 -2.27 5.21 4.25
C HIS A 66 -1.24 6.00 5.05
N ILE A 67 -0.98 7.27 4.69
CA ILE A 67 -0.05 8.15 5.40
C ILE A 67 -0.54 8.42 6.83
N TYR A 68 -1.83 8.73 6.99
CA TYR A 68 -2.44 8.96 8.30
C TYR A 68 -2.25 7.75 9.21
N LEU A 69 -2.57 6.56 8.71
CA LEU A 69 -2.42 5.32 9.44
C LEU A 69 -0.95 5.00 9.75
N ALA A 70 -0.03 5.21 8.81
CA ALA A 70 1.38 4.89 8.97
C ALA A 70 2.12 5.79 9.97
N VAL A 71 1.73 7.07 10.08
CA VAL A 71 2.51 8.09 10.81
C VAL A 71 1.76 8.70 11.98
N ILE A 72 0.46 8.95 11.84
CA ILE A 72 -0.31 9.80 12.77
C ILE A 72 -1.16 8.96 13.73
N HIS A 73 -1.76 7.88 13.22
CA HIS A 73 -2.80 7.15 13.94
C HIS A 73 -2.30 6.55 15.27
N PRO A 74 -2.98 6.81 16.42
CA PRO A 74 -2.52 6.45 17.76
C PRO A 74 -2.06 5.00 17.95
N MET A 75 -2.74 4.04 17.32
CA MET A 75 -2.38 2.61 17.44
C MET A 75 -1.05 2.27 16.75
N MET A 76 -0.67 2.99 15.68
CA MET A 76 0.57 2.76 14.93
C MET A 76 1.64 3.82 15.21
N ARG A 77 1.35 4.75 16.14
CA ARG A 77 2.07 6.00 16.39
C ARG A 77 3.45 5.90 17.05
N PRO A 78 3.93 4.78 17.62
CA PRO A 78 5.32 4.74 18.03
C PRO A 78 6.23 4.81 16.80
N LEU A 79 6.57 6.02 16.34
CA LEU A 79 7.35 6.24 15.11
C LEU A 79 8.67 5.48 15.09
N ARG A 80 9.23 5.21 16.28
CA ARG A 80 10.48 4.48 16.46
C ARG A 80 10.33 2.97 16.66
N VAL A 81 9.12 2.43 16.84
CA VAL A 81 8.96 0.97 17.12
C VAL A 81 7.76 0.32 16.43
N GLY A 82 6.91 1.11 15.76
CA GLY A 82 5.75 0.66 15.00
C GLY A 82 5.96 0.69 13.49
N GLY A 83 4.87 0.90 12.74
CA GLY A 83 4.85 0.78 11.28
C GLY A 83 5.84 1.70 10.54
N TRP A 84 6.09 2.91 11.04
CA TRP A 84 7.07 3.82 10.43
C TRP A 84 8.51 3.29 10.50
N ASN A 85 8.90 2.69 11.63
CA ASN A 85 10.23 2.11 11.76
C ASN A 85 10.42 0.91 10.81
N ALA A 86 9.36 0.12 10.58
CA ALA A 86 9.39 -0.95 9.59
C ALA A 86 9.74 -0.44 8.18
N ILE A 87 9.27 0.75 7.80
CA ILE A 87 9.56 1.36 6.49
C ILE A 87 11.00 1.90 6.42
N VAL A 88 11.44 2.59 7.47
CA VAL A 88 12.72 3.32 7.45
C VAL A 88 13.92 2.44 7.78
N HIS A 89 13.79 1.55 8.77
CA HIS A 89 14.90 0.70 9.22
C HIS A 89 14.61 -0.80 9.08
N GLY A 90 13.43 -1.20 8.60
CA GLY A 90 13.10 -2.62 8.42
C GLY A 90 12.86 -3.37 9.73
N THR A 91 12.65 -2.68 10.86
CA THR A 91 12.51 -3.32 12.19
C THR A 91 11.29 -2.80 12.95
N VAL A 92 10.73 -3.66 13.81
CA VAL A 92 9.60 -3.37 14.71
C VAL A 92 9.88 -3.95 16.09
N SER A 93 9.27 -3.39 17.15
CA SER A 93 9.37 -4.02 18.48
C SER A 93 8.55 -5.30 18.58
N VAL A 94 8.94 -6.17 19.50
CA VAL A 94 8.25 -7.43 19.78
C VAL A 94 6.82 -7.18 20.26
N GLU A 95 6.63 -6.14 21.09
CA GLU A 95 5.33 -5.73 21.60
C GLU A 95 4.41 -5.30 20.45
N TYR A 96 4.92 -4.48 19.53
CA TYR A 96 4.17 -4.05 18.35
C TYR A 96 3.78 -5.23 17.45
N ALA A 97 4.73 -6.16 17.22
CA ALA A 97 4.50 -7.36 16.43
C ALA A 97 3.41 -8.25 17.03
N LYS A 98 3.41 -8.45 18.36
CA LYS A 98 2.37 -9.21 19.06
C LYS A 98 0.98 -8.56 18.94
N GLU A 99 0.91 -7.25 19.08
CA GLU A 99 -0.36 -6.52 19.06
C GLU A 99 -0.98 -6.34 17.67
N HIS A 100 -0.14 -6.14 16.64
CA HIS A 100 -0.58 -5.77 15.29
C HIS A 100 -0.42 -6.90 14.27
N HIS A 101 0.48 -7.85 14.52
CA HIS A 101 0.85 -8.93 13.59
C HIS A 101 0.95 -10.28 14.31
N GLY A 102 0.05 -10.55 15.27
CA GLY A 102 0.16 -11.69 16.19
C GLY A 102 0.32 -13.05 15.51
N LYS A 103 -0.36 -13.32 14.39
CA LYS A 103 -0.18 -14.61 13.67
C LYS A 103 1.20 -14.72 13.06
N TRP A 104 1.73 -13.63 12.52
CA TRP A 104 3.09 -13.59 11.97
C TRP A 104 4.13 -13.73 13.09
N TYR A 105 3.95 -13.04 14.22
CA TYR A 105 4.81 -13.18 15.39
C TYR A 105 4.86 -14.63 15.89
N ASP A 106 3.71 -15.30 16.00
CA ASP A 106 3.63 -16.69 16.43
C ASP A 106 4.36 -17.65 15.49
N ARG A 107 4.33 -17.40 14.16
CA ARG A 107 5.06 -18.22 13.18
C ARG A 107 6.57 -18.01 13.28
N VAL A 108 7.02 -16.76 13.33
CA VAL A 108 8.44 -16.40 13.38
C VAL A 108 9.06 -16.86 14.71
N SER A 109 8.38 -16.65 15.84
CA SER A 109 8.87 -17.05 17.17
C SER A 109 8.98 -18.57 17.35
N LYS A 110 8.16 -19.35 16.64
CA LYS A 110 8.23 -20.82 16.61
C LYS A 110 9.26 -21.35 15.60
N GLY A 111 10.06 -20.50 14.96
CA GLY A 111 11.08 -20.90 13.99
C GLY A 111 10.51 -21.46 12.68
N THR A 112 9.20 -21.29 12.43
CA THR A 112 8.57 -21.69 11.18
C THR A 112 8.84 -20.60 10.15
N GLN A 113 10.02 -20.67 9.52
CA GLN A 113 10.44 -19.74 8.45
C GLN A 113 9.41 -19.77 7.29
N GLU A 114 8.84 -18.62 6.95
CA GLU A 114 8.07 -18.47 5.70
C GLU A 114 9.06 -18.47 4.52
N SER A 115 9.08 -19.58 3.78
CA SER A 115 9.68 -19.61 2.43
C SER A 115 8.86 -18.71 1.49
N PRO A 116 9.48 -17.86 0.63
CA PRO A 116 8.77 -16.83 -0.14
C PRO A 116 7.85 -17.31 -1.31
N SER A 117 7.21 -18.48 -1.26
CA SER A 117 6.53 -19.02 -2.46
C SER A 117 5.25 -19.85 -2.27
N ALA A 118 4.57 -19.80 -1.12
CA ALA A 118 3.40 -20.66 -0.88
C ALA A 118 2.06 -19.89 -0.77
N GLU A 119 1.76 -19.04 -1.74
CA GLU A 119 0.37 -18.65 -2.05
C GLU A 119 0.16 -18.96 -3.54
N LYS A 120 -0.41 -20.13 -3.81
CA LYS A 120 -0.90 -20.54 -5.14
C LYS A 120 -2.28 -19.95 -5.38
#